data_AF-A0A0D6L3S4-F1
#
_entry.id   AF-A0A0D6L3S4-F1
#
_cell.length_a   1.000
_cell.length_b   1.000
_cell.length_c   1.000
_cell.angle_alpha   90.00
_cell.angle_beta   90.00
_cell.angle_gamma   90.00
#
_symmetry.space_group_name_H-M   'P 1'
#
loop_
_entity.id
_entity.type
_entity.pdbx_description
1 polymer ?
#
loop_
_entity_poly.entity_id
_entity_poly.type
_entity_poly.pdbx_seq_one_letter_code
_entity_poly.pdbx_strand_id
1 'polypeptide(L)'
;MTLRRRDVAPLPRWRYSREPLDVPLLKKLEGRDEQCRDAISMFVYVMKYMGDQPSRRSRLGTDLTDNIFKPAIAHEILRDELYCQLLRQVTMNPSMLSEERGWELVWLATGLFAPSTSLMKE
;
A
#
# COMPACT_ATOMS: atom_id res chain seq x y z
N MET A 1 -16.29 12.29 37.66
CA MET A 1 -16.87 12.02 36.33
C MET A 1 -15.74 11.69 35.37
N THR A 2 -15.38 10.41 35.24
CA THR A 2 -14.42 9.95 34.24
C THR A 2 -15.13 9.89 32.89
N LEU A 3 -14.68 10.72 31.93
CA LEU A 3 -15.14 10.66 30.54
C LEU A 3 -14.81 9.25 30.01
N ARG A 4 -15.86 8.44 29.77
CA ARG A 4 -15.75 7.21 28.97
C ARG A 4 -15.07 7.59 27.67
N ARG A 5 -13.83 7.14 27.46
CA ARG A 5 -13.25 7.05 26.12
C ARG A 5 -14.29 6.32 25.28
N ARG A 6 -14.86 7.00 24.28
CA ARG A 6 -15.65 6.30 23.27
C ARG A 6 -14.68 5.33 22.62
N ASP A 7 -14.96 4.03 22.73
CA ASP A 7 -14.28 3.02 21.93
C ASP A 7 -14.60 3.32 20.46
N VAL A 8 -13.72 4.08 19.82
CA VAL A 8 -13.82 4.37 18.38
C VAL A 8 -13.53 3.05 17.70
N ALA A 9 -14.53 2.50 17.01
CA ALA A 9 -14.35 1.29 16.23
C ALA A 9 -13.14 1.47 15.31
N PRO A 10 -12.23 0.46 15.22
CA PRO A 10 -11.06 0.56 14.37
C PRO A 10 -11.48 0.87 12.94
N LEU A 11 -10.75 1.78 12.29
CA LEU A 11 -11.05 2.19 10.92
C LEU A 11 -11.02 0.96 9.99
N PRO A 12 -11.89 0.91 8.96
CA PRO A 12 -11.88 -0.20 8.02
C PRO A 12 -10.52 -0.34 7.33
N ARG A 13 -10.01 -1.57 7.21
CA ARG A 13 -8.67 -1.83 6.63
C ARG A 13 -8.52 -1.40 5.15
N TRP A 14 -9.63 -1.22 4.44
CA TRP A 14 -9.64 -0.76 3.03
C TRP A 14 -9.56 0.76 2.88
N ARG A 15 -9.59 1.52 3.97
CA ARG A 15 -9.51 2.99 3.96
C ARG A 15 -8.08 3.47 4.22
N TYR A 16 -7.75 4.66 3.69
CA TYR A 16 -6.50 5.37 3.97
C TYR A 16 -6.15 5.38 5.46
N SER A 17 -4.88 5.12 5.75
CA SER A 17 -4.29 5.30 7.07
C SER A 17 -2.86 5.84 6.96
N ARG A 18 -2.44 6.55 8.00
CA ARG A 18 -1.05 6.97 8.20
C ARG A 18 -0.22 5.97 8.99
N GLU A 19 -0.86 4.90 9.46
CA GLU A 19 -0.20 3.82 10.18
C GLU A 19 0.35 2.78 9.19
N PRO A 20 1.64 2.40 9.32
CA PRO A 20 2.22 1.27 8.60
C PRO A 20 1.42 -0.02 8.81
N LEU A 21 1.56 -0.97 7.89
CA LEU A 21 0.98 -2.30 8.03
C LEU A 21 1.92 -3.19 8.83
N ASP A 22 1.41 -3.86 9.86
CA ASP A 22 2.12 -4.93 10.57
C ASP A 22 1.95 -6.29 9.89
N VAL A 23 0.89 -6.45 9.10
CA VAL A 23 0.55 -7.66 8.36
C VAL A 23 -0.02 -7.29 6.99
N PRO A 24 0.14 -8.15 5.97
CA PRO A 24 -0.47 -7.93 4.66
C PRO A 24 -2.00 -7.80 4.74
N LEU A 25 -2.59 -7.20 3.70
CA LEU A 25 -4.05 -7.05 3.57
C LEU A 25 -4.70 -8.38 3.17
N LEU A 26 -4.08 -9.15 2.29
CA LEU A 26 -4.64 -10.36 1.71
C LEU A 26 -4.21 -11.63 2.46
N LYS A 27 -5.20 -12.43 2.87
CA LYS A 27 -5.00 -13.71 3.56
C LYS A 27 -4.22 -14.74 2.75
N LYS A 28 -4.17 -14.61 1.41
CA LYS A 28 -3.43 -15.53 0.54
C LYS A 28 -1.91 -15.53 0.80
N LEU A 29 -1.40 -14.51 1.51
CA LEU A 29 -0.02 -14.40 1.95
C LEU A 29 0.23 -15.06 3.33
N GLU A 30 -0.80 -15.51 4.05
CA GLU A 30 -0.61 -16.20 5.34
C GLU A 30 0.30 -17.43 5.18
N GLY A 31 1.27 -17.58 6.10
CA GLY A 31 2.27 -18.66 6.06
C GLY A 31 3.41 -18.45 5.05
N ARG A 32 3.46 -17.30 4.35
CA ARG A 32 4.51 -16.96 3.39
C ARG A 32 5.38 -15.82 3.91
N ASP A 33 6.24 -16.13 4.89
CA ASP A 33 6.97 -15.13 5.66
C ASP A 33 7.79 -14.13 4.81
N GLU A 34 8.41 -14.60 3.73
CA GLU A 34 9.17 -13.73 2.83
C GLU A 34 8.26 -12.74 2.10
N GLN A 35 7.19 -13.22 1.48
CA GLN A 35 6.23 -12.36 0.78
C GLN A 35 5.45 -11.45 1.75
N CYS A 36 5.23 -11.88 3.00
CA CYS A 36 4.69 -11.01 4.04
C CYS A 36 5.60 -9.83 4.34
N ARG A 37 6.91 -10.09 4.50
CA ARG A 37 7.91 -9.02 4.72
C ARG A 37 7.99 -8.08 3.54
N ASP A 38 7.97 -8.62 2.31
CA ASP A 38 7.97 -7.81 1.10
C ASP A 38 6.72 -6.93 1.01
N ALA A 39 5.53 -7.47 1.26
CA ALA A 39 4.28 -6.71 1.25
C ALA A 39 4.27 -5.56 2.27
N ILE A 40 4.79 -5.80 3.48
CA ILE A 40 4.92 -4.77 4.51
C ILE A 40 5.92 -3.71 4.09
N SER A 41 7.07 -4.12 3.54
CA SER A 41 8.09 -3.22 3.03
C SER A 41 7.55 -2.33 1.90
N MET A 42 6.89 -2.94 0.91
CA MET A 42 6.24 -2.24 -0.21
C MET A 42 5.30 -1.15 0.30
N PHE A 43 4.46 -1.46 1.29
CA PHE A 43 3.55 -0.48 1.87
C PHE A 43 4.28 0.74 2.47
N VAL A 44 5.36 0.50 3.21
CA VAL A 44 6.18 1.60 3.77
C VAL A 44 6.76 2.47 2.65
N TYR A 45 7.20 1.87 1.54
CA TYR A 45 7.70 2.63 0.39
C TYR A 45 6.61 3.41 -0.35
N VAL A 46 5.39 2.85 -0.46
CA VAL A 46 4.20 3.59 -0.94
C VAL A 46 3.97 4.84 -0.09
N MET A 47 3.95 4.70 1.23
CA MET A 47 3.76 5.84 2.14
C MET A 47 4.88 6.88 2.03
N LYS A 48 6.14 6.45 1.86
CA LYS A 48 7.27 7.35 1.63
C LYS A 48 7.15 8.12 0.33
N TYR A 49 6.68 7.47 -0.74
CA TYR A 49 6.46 8.11 -2.03
C TYR A 49 5.35 9.17 -1.94
N MET A 50 4.22 8.81 -1.32
CA MET A 50 3.07 9.69 -1.08
C MET A 50 3.36 10.84 -0.10
N GLY A 51 4.48 10.80 0.60
CA GLY A 51 4.86 11.82 1.58
C GLY A 51 4.19 11.65 2.96
N ASP A 52 3.53 10.51 3.19
CA ASP A 52 2.91 10.17 4.48
C ASP A 52 3.93 9.68 5.52
N GLN A 53 5.12 9.28 5.08
CA GLN A 53 6.23 8.85 5.93
C GLN A 53 7.53 9.59 5.58
N PRO A 54 8.43 9.83 6.57
CA PRO A 54 9.73 10.41 6.31
C PRO A 54 10.53 9.55 5.31
N SER A 55 11.01 10.18 4.25
CA SER A 55 11.93 9.57 3.30
C SER A 55 13.29 10.25 3.36
N ARG A 56 14.35 9.45 3.24
CA ARG A 56 15.69 10.02 3.01
C ARG A 56 15.74 10.51 1.58
N ARG A 57 16.50 11.58 1.35
CA ARG A 57 16.70 12.13 0.00
C ARG A 57 17.25 11.01 -0.90
N SER A 58 16.43 10.63 -1.87
CA SER A 58 16.75 9.58 -2.83
C SER A 58 17.94 10.01 -3.70
N ARG A 59 18.86 9.10 -4.01
CA ARG A 59 19.99 9.42 -4.91
C ARG A 59 19.56 9.30 -6.37
N LEU A 60 18.65 8.36 -6.65
CA LEU A 60 18.01 8.19 -7.95
C LEU A 60 16.51 8.51 -7.82
N GLY A 61 15.91 9.06 -8.87
CA GLY A 61 14.47 9.37 -8.88
C GLY A 61 13.57 8.14 -8.70
N THR A 62 14.08 6.94 -8.98
CA THR A 62 13.32 5.68 -9.03
C THR A 62 13.53 4.77 -7.82
N ASP A 63 14.38 5.12 -6.83
CA ASP A 63 14.69 4.20 -5.74
C ASP A 63 13.43 3.78 -4.95
N LEU A 64 12.48 4.70 -4.77
CA LEU A 64 11.23 4.39 -4.07
C LEU A 64 10.34 3.44 -4.90
N THR A 65 10.14 3.74 -6.18
CA THR A 65 9.31 2.92 -7.08
C THR A 65 9.91 1.53 -7.28
N ASP A 66 11.24 1.40 -7.30
CA ASP A 66 11.92 0.12 -7.38
C ASP A 66 11.58 -0.78 -6.18
N ASN A 67 11.56 -0.23 -4.97
CA ASN A 67 11.21 -0.99 -3.77
C ASN A 67 9.71 -1.32 -3.69
N ILE A 68 8.86 -0.54 -4.38
CA ILE A 68 7.42 -0.81 -4.47
C ILE A 68 7.14 -1.92 -5.48
N PHE A 69 7.71 -1.85 -6.68
CA PHE A 69 7.28 -2.68 -7.81
C PHE A 69 8.14 -3.92 -8.04
N LYS A 70 9.45 -3.92 -7.72
CA LYS A 70 10.31 -5.09 -7.98
C LYS A 70 9.79 -6.39 -7.34
N PRO A 71 9.33 -6.40 -6.07
CA PRO A 71 8.79 -7.63 -5.47
C PRO A 71 7.53 -8.11 -6.17
N ALA A 72 6.62 -7.21 -6.55
CA ALA A 72 5.37 -7.56 -7.25
C ALA A 72 5.59 -8.01 -8.70
N ILE A 73 6.64 -7.53 -9.35
CA ILE A 73 7.09 -8.03 -10.67
C ILE A 73 7.66 -9.44 -10.53
N ALA A 74 8.50 -9.68 -9.53
CA ALA A 74 9.14 -10.97 -9.29
C ALA A 74 8.16 -12.05 -8.80
N HIS A 75 7.17 -11.67 -7.99
CA HIS A 75 6.23 -12.59 -7.35
C HIS A 75 4.79 -12.19 -7.62
N GLU A 76 4.12 -12.91 -8.52
CA GLU A 76 2.74 -12.65 -8.93
C GLU A 76 1.74 -12.58 -7.75
N ILE A 77 1.99 -13.36 -6.70
CA ILE A 77 1.13 -13.36 -5.50
C ILE A 77 1.06 -11.99 -4.81
N LEU A 78 2.08 -11.15 -4.97
CA LEU A 78 2.15 -9.80 -4.40
C LEU A 78 1.44 -8.74 -5.25
N ARG A 79 1.04 -9.04 -6.50
CA ARG A 79 0.41 -8.05 -7.39
C ARG A 79 -0.90 -7.51 -6.82
N ASP A 80 -1.81 -8.42 -6.45
CA ASP A 80 -3.10 -8.00 -5.86
C ASP A 80 -2.89 -7.31 -4.51
N GLU A 81 -1.89 -7.74 -3.74
CA GLU A 81 -1.58 -7.10 -2.46
C GLU A 81 -1.17 -5.64 -2.69
N LEU A 82 -0.29 -5.40 -3.67
CA LEU A 82 0.09 -4.03 -4.04
C LEU A 82 -1.12 -3.22 -4.51
N TYR A 83 -1.97 -3.78 -5.40
CA TYR A 83 -3.18 -3.09 -5.84
C TYR A 83 -4.09 -2.73 -4.66
N CYS A 84 -4.34 -3.67 -3.74
CA CYS A 84 -5.13 -3.39 -2.54
C CYS A 84 -4.51 -2.31 -1.65
N GLN A 85 -3.18 -2.33 -1.49
CA GLN A 85 -2.47 -1.32 -0.72
C GLN A 85 -2.54 0.08 -1.34
N LEU A 86 -2.36 0.19 -2.66
CA LEU A 86 -2.47 1.45 -3.41
C LEU A 86 -3.90 2.00 -3.35
N LEU A 87 -4.89 1.16 -3.66
CA LEU A 87 -6.31 1.54 -3.62
C LEU A 87 -6.73 1.96 -2.21
N ARG A 88 -6.24 1.27 -1.17
CA ARG A 88 -6.44 1.69 0.21
C ARG A 88 -5.94 3.11 0.45
N GLN A 89 -4.75 3.44 -0.02
CA GLN A 89 -4.13 4.75 0.24
C GLN A 89 -4.78 5.92 -0.54
N VAL A 90 -5.43 5.65 -1.67
CA VAL A 90 -6.22 6.69 -2.37
C VAL A 90 -7.66 6.77 -1.86
N THR A 91 -8.18 5.72 -1.23
CA THR A 91 -9.57 5.69 -0.74
C THR A 91 -9.75 6.54 0.51
N MET A 92 -10.50 7.64 0.36
CA MET A 92 -10.82 8.60 1.45
C MET A 92 -9.56 9.21 2.08
N ASN A 93 -8.56 9.50 1.25
CA ASN A 93 -7.35 10.19 1.66
C ASN A 93 -7.65 11.69 1.89
N PRO A 94 -7.41 12.24 3.08
CA PRO A 94 -7.71 13.65 3.36
C PRO A 94 -6.69 14.62 2.73
N SER A 95 -5.56 14.13 2.21
CA SER A 95 -4.50 14.96 1.63
C SER A 95 -4.48 14.82 0.11
N MET A 96 -4.89 15.88 -0.59
CA MET A 96 -4.91 15.93 -2.05
C MET A 96 -3.55 15.62 -2.68
N LEU A 97 -2.46 16.14 -2.10
CA LEU A 97 -1.10 15.88 -2.58
C LEU A 97 -0.68 14.42 -2.41
N SER A 98 -1.02 13.81 -1.27
CA SER A 98 -0.76 12.38 -1.03
C SER A 98 -1.58 11.54 -2.00
N GLU A 99 -2.87 11.86 -2.15
CA GLU A 99 -3.78 11.16 -3.04
C GLU A 99 -3.33 11.20 -4.51
N GLU A 100 -2.93 12.37 -5.01
CA GLU A 100 -2.39 12.54 -6.38
C GLU A 100 -1.20 11.61 -6.63
N ARG A 101 -0.24 11.56 -5.70
CA ARG A 101 0.90 10.63 -5.79
C ARG A 101 0.49 9.17 -5.66
N GLY A 102 -0.56 8.87 -4.89
CA GLY A 102 -1.13 7.53 -4.83
C GLY A 102 -1.70 7.11 -6.19
N TRP A 103 -2.38 8.01 -6.89
CA TRP A 103 -2.88 7.77 -8.24
C TRP A 103 -1.77 7.62 -9.28
N GLU A 104 -0.67 8.37 -9.16
CA GLU A 104 0.52 8.15 -10.00
C GLU A 104 1.05 6.71 -9.85
N LEU A 105 1.13 6.19 -8.62
CA LEU A 105 1.53 4.81 -8.37
C LEU A 105 0.54 3.79 -8.93
N VAL A 106 -0.76 4.05 -8.85
CA VAL A 106 -1.79 3.21 -9.48
C VAL A 106 -1.60 3.18 -11.00
N TRP A 107 -1.41 4.35 -11.62
CA TRP A 107 -1.16 4.46 -13.06
C TRP A 107 0.09 3.67 -13.46
N LEU A 108 1.20 3.81 -12.73
CA LEU A 108 2.41 3.02 -12.96
C LEU A 108 2.15 1.51 -12.81
N ALA A 109 1.43 1.07 -11.78
CA ALA A 109 1.11 -0.34 -11.56
C ALA A 109 0.38 -0.95 -12.76
N THR A 110 -0.60 -0.22 -13.32
CA THR A 110 -1.37 -0.68 -14.49
C THR A 110 -0.53 -0.83 -15.75
N GLY A 111 0.57 -0.08 -15.88
CA GLY A 111 1.52 -0.22 -16.98
C GLY A 111 2.50 -1.38 -16.82
N LEU A 112 2.66 -1.92 -15.60
CA LEU A 112 3.63 -2.98 -15.31
C LEU A 112 3.01 -4.38 -15.30
N PHE A 113 1.81 -4.53 -14.72
CA PHE A 113 1.12 -5.81 -14.64
C PHE A 113 -0.37 -5.63 -14.36
N ALA A 114 -1.18 -6.55 -14.86
CA ALA A 114 -2.60 -6.61 -14.52
C ALA A 114 -2.80 -7.21 -13.10
N PRO A 115 -3.85 -6.79 -12.37
CA PRO A 115 -4.31 -7.53 -11.20
C PRO A 115 -4.88 -8.90 -11.60
N SER A 116 -5.09 -9.79 -10.64
CA SER A 116 -5.71 -11.09 -10.90
C SER A 116 -7.17 -10.96 -11.32
N THR A 117 -7.70 -11.98 -12.01
CA THR A 117 -9.12 -12.07 -12.41
C THR A 117 -10.08 -12.04 -11.22
N SER A 118 -9.62 -12.39 -10.02
CA SER A 118 -10.44 -12.29 -8.81
C SER A 118 -10.62 -10.84 -8.33
N LEU A 119 -9.65 -9.98 -8.62
CA LEU A 119 -9.69 -8.56 -8.27
C LEU A 119 -10.26 -7.70 -9.42
N MET A 120 -10.06 -8.12 -10.66
CA MET A 120 -10.74 -7.55 -11.84
C MET A 120 -12.19 -8.03 -11.86
N LYS A 121 -13.14 -7.21 -11.38
CA LYS A 121 -14.55 -7.44 -11.69
C LYS A 121 -14.87 -6.90 -13.07
N GLU A 122 -15.58 -7.71 -13.85
CA GLU A 122 -16.18 -7.38 -15.16
C GLU A 122 -17.10 -6.16 -15.09
#